data_AF-A0A327TFN3-F1
#
_entry.id   AF-A0A327TFN3-F1
#
_cell.length_a   1.000
_cell.length_b   1.000
_cell.length_c   1.000
_cell.angle_alpha   90.00
_cell.angle_beta   90.00
_cell.angle_gamma   90.00
#
_symmetry.space_group_name_H-M   'P 1'
#
loop_
_entity.id
_entity.type
_entity.pdbx_description
1 polymer ?
#
loop_
_entity_poly.entity_id
_entity_poly.type
_entity_poly.pdbx_seq_one_letter_code
_entity_poly.pdbx_strand_id
1 'polypeptide(L)'
;MRLLFVCQDCGCHYLVPLGLDYPDGGRASSVWCSACQRAAAARGAVEPAELAAVAVLLAVRALKAALAARPAPAADGRPARPDRRPTRPAVSSRGRTRPAATRTRLA
;
A
#
# COMPACT_ATOMS: atom_id res chain seq x y z
N MET A 1 -3.31 -5.83 1.52
CA MET A 1 -3.77 -6.85 2.49
C MET A 1 -2.93 -8.08 2.27
N ARG A 2 -2.24 -8.57 3.31
CA ARG A 2 -1.39 -9.76 3.21
C ARG A 2 -2.20 -10.95 3.73
N LEU A 3 -2.30 -12.02 2.94
CA LEU A 3 -2.98 -13.25 3.34
C LEU A 3 -1.96 -14.13 4.07
N LEU A 4 -2.27 -14.48 5.33
CA LEU A 4 -1.50 -15.42 6.12
C LEU A 4 -2.08 -16.83 5.95
N PHE A 5 -1.21 -17.80 5.72
CA PHE A 5 -1.53 -19.21 5.62
C PHE A 5 -0.98 -19.95 6.83
N VAL A 6 -1.60 -21.08 7.16
CA VAL A 6 -1.17 -21.97 8.25
C VAL A 6 -0.63 -23.25 7.64
N CYS A 7 0.58 -23.64 8.04
CA CYS A 7 1.21 -24.85 7.53
C CYS A 7 0.52 -26.07 8.14
N GLN A 8 0.10 -27.01 7.29
CA GLN A 8 -0.59 -28.22 7.75
C GLN A 8 0.32 -29.24 8.45
N ASP A 9 1.65 -29.03 8.39
CA ASP A 9 2.64 -29.92 9.01
C ASP A 9 3.13 -29.35 10.35
N CYS A 10 3.63 -28.10 10.35
CA CYS A 10 4.20 -27.48 11.56
C CYS A 10 3.26 -26.50 12.29
N GLY A 11 2.09 -26.17 11.72
CA GLY A 11 1.17 -25.16 12.29
C GLY A 11 1.67 -23.71 12.20
N CYS A 12 2.84 -23.49 11.59
CA CYS A 12 3.44 -22.17 11.47
C CYS A 12 2.60 -21.25 10.56
N HIS A 13 2.50 -19.97 10.90
CA HIS A 13 1.90 -18.97 10.02
C HIS A 13 2.96 -18.45 9.02
N TYR A 14 2.61 -18.36 7.74
CA TYR A 14 3.51 -17.90 6.70
C TYR A 14 2.76 -17.19 5.57
N LEU A 15 3.48 -16.54 4.66
CA LEU A 15 2.91 -15.84 3.52
C LEU A 15 3.05 -16.73 2.26
N VAL A 16 1.95 -17.02 1.57
CA VAL A 16 2.05 -17.70 0.27
C VAL A 16 2.48 -16.67 -0.77
N PRO A 17 3.58 -16.93 -1.51
CA PRO A 17 4.17 -15.89 -2.34
C PRO A 17 3.39 -15.75 -3.64
N LEU A 18 2.82 -14.57 -3.84
CA LEU A 18 2.96 -13.92 -5.13
C LEU A 18 4.14 -12.94 -4.97
N GLY A 19 5.37 -13.41 -5.25
CA GLY A 19 6.57 -12.58 -5.36
C GLY A 19 7.40 -12.33 -4.10
N LEU A 20 7.49 -13.28 -3.15
CA LEU A 20 8.34 -13.17 -1.96
C LEU A 20 9.44 -14.24 -1.98
N ASP A 21 10.70 -13.80 -2.06
CA ASP A 21 11.87 -14.66 -1.89
C ASP A 21 12.09 -14.90 -0.40
N TYR A 22 12.01 -16.17 0.01
CA TYR A 22 12.38 -16.55 1.36
C TYR A 22 13.91 -16.57 1.50
N PRO A 23 14.47 -16.25 2.68
CA PRO A 23 15.93 -16.22 2.91
C PRO A 23 16.60 -17.59 2.72
N ASP A 24 15.81 -18.66 2.74
CA ASP A 24 16.22 -20.03 2.48
C ASP A 24 16.11 -20.44 0.99
N GLY A 25 15.78 -19.48 0.10
CA GLY A 25 15.57 -19.69 -1.33
C GLY A 25 14.40 -20.62 -1.66
N GLY A 26 13.61 -21.05 -0.68
CA GLY A 26 12.52 -21.99 -0.86
C GLY A 26 11.21 -21.31 -1.23
N ARG A 27 10.43 -21.97 -2.07
CA ARG A 27 9.01 -21.61 -2.25
C ARG A 27 8.17 -22.25 -1.15
N ALA A 28 7.29 -21.47 -0.55
CA ALA A 28 6.17 -22.00 0.22
C ALA A 28 5.00 -22.29 -0.72
N SER A 29 4.19 -23.30 -0.40
CA SER A 29 2.96 -23.62 -1.14
C SER A 29 1.73 -23.18 -0.37
N SER A 30 0.54 -23.36 -0.95
CA SER A 30 -0.73 -23.11 -0.26
C SER A 30 -0.98 -24.01 0.96
N VAL A 31 -0.22 -25.10 1.10
CA VAL A 31 -0.39 -26.11 2.17
C VAL A 31 0.79 -26.14 3.15
N TRP A 32 2.03 -25.92 2.66
CA TRP A 32 3.24 -26.03 3.46
C TRP A 32 4.10 -24.76 3.43
N CYS A 33 4.70 -24.42 4.58
CA CYS A 33 5.74 -23.41 4.65
C CYS A 33 6.99 -23.85 3.85
N SER A 34 7.92 -22.93 3.55
CA SER A 34 9.11 -23.22 2.75
C SER A 34 9.93 -24.42 3.29
N ALA A 35 10.07 -24.54 4.62
CA ALA A 35 10.79 -25.63 5.27
C ALA A 35 10.09 -26.99 5.09
N CYS A 36 8.81 -27.08 5.42
CA CYS A 36 8.02 -28.31 5.27
C CYS A 36 7.83 -28.68 3.79
N GLN A 37 7.72 -27.70 2.89
CA GLN A 37 7.68 -27.91 1.44
C GLN A 37 8.97 -28.58 0.94
N ARG A 38 10.14 -28.11 1.38
CA ARG A 38 11.42 -28.74 1.04
C ARG A 38 11.54 -30.14 1.63
N ALA A 39 11.14 -30.31 2.88
CA ALA A 39 11.18 -31.62 3.54
C ALA A 39 10.24 -32.64 2.84
N ALA A 40 9.05 -32.21 2.42
CA ALA A 40 8.13 -33.01 1.64
C ALA A 40 8.70 -33.36 0.26
N ALA A 41 9.27 -32.38 -0.45
CA ALA A 41 9.92 -32.60 -1.74
C ALA A 41 11.10 -33.57 -1.65
N ALA A 42 11.92 -33.47 -0.60
CA ALA A 42 13.03 -34.40 -0.36
C ALA A 42 12.55 -35.84 -0.12
N ARG A 43 11.32 -36.02 0.36
CA ARG A 43 10.67 -37.34 0.52
C ARG A 43 9.88 -37.78 -0.71
N GLY A 44 9.89 -37.01 -1.80
CA GLY A 44 9.09 -37.27 -3.01
C GLY A 44 7.59 -37.08 -2.80
N ALA A 45 7.18 -36.43 -1.71
CA ALA A 45 5.77 -36.13 -1.45
C ALA A 45 5.30 -34.97 -2.34
N VAL A 46 4.15 -35.16 -2.97
CA VAL A 46 3.48 -34.14 -3.78
C VAL A 46 2.46 -33.41 -2.91
N GLU A 47 2.31 -32.10 -3.12
CA GLU A 47 1.27 -31.32 -2.46
C GLU A 47 -0.12 -31.88 -2.81
N PRO A 48 -1.01 -32.13 -1.82
CA PRO A 48 -2.35 -32.62 -2.11
C PRO A 48 -3.16 -31.54 -2.82
N ALA A 49 -3.53 -31.79 -4.09
CA ALA A 49 -4.17 -30.80 -4.96
C ALA A 49 -5.50 -30.28 -4.40
N GLU A 50 -6.29 -31.14 -3.75
CA GLU A 50 -7.58 -30.75 -3.16
C GLU A 50 -7.39 -29.77 -1.99
N LEU A 51 -6.43 -30.04 -1.09
CA LEU A 51 -6.10 -29.14 0.01
C LEU A 51 -5.57 -27.80 -0.49
N ALA A 52 -4.70 -27.83 -1.51
CA ALA A 52 -4.20 -26.62 -2.16
C ALA A 52 -5.35 -25.77 -2.73
N ALA A 53 -6.29 -26.40 -3.45
CA ALA A 53 -7.44 -25.71 -4.03
C ALA A 53 -8.34 -25.07 -2.95
N VAL A 54 -8.63 -25.80 -1.87
CA VAL A 54 -9.42 -25.29 -0.74
C VAL A 54 -8.72 -24.11 -0.07
N ALA A 55 -7.41 -24.22 0.19
CA ALA A 55 -6.62 -23.16 0.81
C ALA A 55 -6.64 -21.88 -0.04
N VAL A 56 -6.45 -22.00 -1.36
CA VAL A 56 -6.53 -20.86 -2.29
C VAL A 56 -7.95 -20.26 -2.32
N LEU A 57 -8.99 -21.09 -2.37
CA LEU A 57 -10.39 -20.61 -2.38
C LEU A 57 -10.71 -19.80 -1.12
N LEU A 58 -10.30 -20.28 0.06
CA LEU A 58 -10.46 -19.56 1.32
C LEU A 58 -9.68 -18.25 1.34
N ALA A 59 -8.45 -18.26 0.82
CA ALA A 59 -7.63 -17.06 0.71
C ALA A 59 -8.26 -16.00 -0.20
N VAL A 60 -8.83 -16.41 -1.35
CA VAL A 60 -9.57 -15.52 -2.26
C VAL A 60 -10.83 -14.98 -1.60
N ARG A 61 -11.59 -15.81 -0.86
CA ARG A 61 -12.78 -15.37 -0.11
C ARG A 61 -12.42 -14.35 0.96
N ALA A 62 -11.36 -14.59 1.74
CA ALA A 62 -10.87 -13.67 2.75
C ALA A 62 -10.43 -12.33 2.12
N LEU A 63 -9.72 -12.38 0.98
CA LEU A 63 -9.34 -11.17 0.25
C LEU A 63 -10.55 -10.38 -0.23
N LYS A 64 -11.53 -11.05 -0.84
CA LYS A 64 -12.78 -10.40 -1.29
C LYS A 64 -13.53 -9.77 -0.12
N ALA A 65 -13.66 -10.48 1.00
CA ALA A 65 -14.30 -9.96 2.21
C ALA A 65 -13.56 -8.73 2.75
N ALA A 66 -12.24 -8.78 2.80
CA ALA A 66 -11.44 -7.67 3.29
C ALA A 66 -11.50 -6.45 2.36
N LEU A 67 -11.55 -6.66 1.04
CA LEU A 67 -11.78 -5.60 0.05
C LEU A 67 -13.18 -4.99 0.17
N ALA A 68 -14.21 -5.81 0.40
CA ALA A 68 -15.59 -5.35 0.59
C ALA A 68 -15.78 -4.60 1.92
N ALA A 69 -15.08 -5.03 2.98
CA ALA A 69 -15.08 -4.36 4.27
C ALA A 69 -14.26 -3.07 4.28
N ARG A 70 -13.50 -2.78 3.21
CA ARG A 70 -12.75 -1.53 3.10
C ARG A 70 -13.77 -0.39 2.97
N PRO A 71 -13.88 0.52 3.95
CA PRO A 71 -14.75 1.68 3.78
C PRO A 71 -14.29 2.42 2.52
N ALA A 72 -15.26 2.81 1.68
CA ALA A 72 -15.00 3.79 0.63
C ALA A 72 -14.27 4.98 1.29
N PRO A 73 -13.25 5.58 0.63
CA PRO A 73 -12.74 6.84 1.14
C PRO A 73 -13.96 7.74 1.27
N ALA A 74 -14.27 8.14 2.51
CA ALA A 74 -15.38 9.03 2.76
C ALA A 74 -15.15 10.25 1.87
N ALA A 75 -15.96 10.38 0.84
CA ALA A 75 -16.14 11.62 0.14
C ALA A 75 -16.99 12.51 1.05
N ASP A 76 -16.52 12.77 2.27
CA ASP A 76 -17.14 13.69 3.21
C ASP A 76 -16.15 14.10 4.29
N GLY A 77 -15.96 15.42 4.40
CA GLY A 77 -15.41 16.04 5.59
C GLY A 77 -13.89 16.17 5.64
N ARG A 78 -13.23 16.69 4.60
CA ARG A 78 -11.99 17.43 4.85
C ARG A 78 -12.40 18.65 5.70
N PRO A 79 -12.01 18.79 6.99
CA PRO A 79 -12.06 20.12 7.58
C PRO A 79 -11.19 20.98 6.67
N ALA A 80 -11.75 22.07 6.15
CA ALA A 80 -11.02 23.01 5.31
C ALA A 80 -9.71 23.31 6.04
N ARG A 81 -8.61 22.75 5.56
CA ARG A 81 -7.28 23.01 6.10
C ARG A 81 -7.18 24.54 6.01
N PRO A 82 -7.06 25.29 7.11
CA PRO A 82 -6.97 26.73 7.01
C PRO A 82 -5.77 26.99 6.12
N ASP A 83 -6.06 27.57 4.97
CA ASP A 83 -5.10 27.78 3.92
C ASP A 83 -4.08 28.73 4.52
N ARG A 84 -2.93 28.21 4.96
CA ARG A 84 -1.80 29.00 5.45
C ARG A 84 -1.11 29.63 4.24
N ARG A 85 -1.90 30.38 3.47
CA ARG A 85 -1.38 31.35 2.54
C ARG A 85 -0.77 32.45 3.40
N PRO A 86 0.54 32.71 3.29
CA PRO A 86 1.13 33.87 3.94
C PRO A 86 0.29 35.07 3.53
N THR A 87 -0.28 35.75 4.53
CA THR A 87 -1.16 36.90 4.35
C THR A 87 -0.37 37.96 3.60
N ARG A 88 -0.54 38.03 2.28
CA ARG A 88 0.01 39.12 1.47
C ARG A 88 -0.62 40.39 2.05
N PRO A 89 0.16 41.34 2.59
CA PRO A 89 -0.40 42.56 3.13
C PRO A 89 -1.24 43.26 2.07
N ALA A 90 -2.42 43.75 2.45
CA ALA A 90 -3.27 44.52 1.55
C ALA A 90 -2.47 45.72 1.01
N VAL A 91 -2.38 45.85 -0.31
CA VAL A 91 -1.73 46.99 -0.96
C VAL A 91 -2.54 48.23 -0.58
N SER A 92 -2.02 49.05 0.34
CA SER A 92 -2.69 50.26 0.80
C SER A 92 -2.72 51.30 -0.32
N SER A 93 -3.92 51.62 -0.81
CA SER A 93 -4.18 52.63 -1.83
C SER A 93 -4.20 54.06 -1.27
N ARG A 94 -3.17 54.46 -0.51
CA ARG A 94 -3.03 55.86 -0.07
C ARG A 94 -1.61 56.36 -0.27
N GLY A 95 -1.48 57.32 -1.18
CA GLY A 95 -0.25 58.09 -1.35
C GLY A 95 -0.11 58.74 -2.71
N ARG A 96 -1.12 59.50 -3.18
CA ARG A 96 -0.89 60.47 -4.26
C ARG A 96 -0.10 61.63 -3.66
N THR A 97 1.14 61.82 -4.08
CA THR A 97 1.79 63.14 -4.20
C THR A 97 2.97 63.02 -5.18
N ARG A 98 2.80 63.55 -6.41
CA ARG A 98 3.90 64.00 -7.27
C ARG A 98 4.44 65.32 -6.70
N PRO A 99 5.75 65.59 -6.81
CA PRO A 99 6.27 66.50 -7.85
C PRO A 99 7.59 65.97 -8.47
N ALA A 100 7.74 65.91 -9.80
CA ALA A 100 8.26 66.93 -10.73
C ALA A 100 9.81 66.95 -10.87
N ALA A 101 10.26 67.12 -12.13
CA ALA A 101 11.64 67.26 -12.65
C ALA A 101 12.40 65.92 -12.83
N THR A 102 13.14 65.63 -13.92
CA THR A 102 13.70 66.48 -14.99
C THR A 102 14.03 65.61 -16.21
N ARG A 103 13.96 66.20 -17.41
CA ARG A 103 14.34 65.59 -18.70
C ARG A 103 15.87 65.44 -18.85
N THR A 104 16.32 64.36 -19.49
CA THR A 104 17.54 64.37 -20.34
C THR A 104 17.47 63.30 -21.43
N ARG A 105 17.87 63.69 -22.65
CA ARG A 105 17.81 62.92 -23.91
C ARG A 105 18.88 61.83 -23.96
N LEU A 106 18.59 60.75 -24.69
CA LEU A 106 19.61 59.82 -25.20
C LEU A 106 20.47 60.51 -26.27
N ALA A 107 21.78 60.20 -26.24
CA ALA A 107 22.67 60.27 -27.39
C ALA A 107 22.51 59.01 -28.24
#